data_AF-A0A3D6AKH6-F1
#
_entry.id   AF-A0A3D6AKH6-F1
#
_cell.length_a   1.000
_cell.length_b   1.000
_cell.length_c   1.000
_cell.angle_alpha   90.00
_cell.angle_beta   90.00
_cell.angle_gamma   90.00
#
_symmetry.space_group_name_H-M   'P 1'
#
loop_
_entity.id
_entity.type
_entity.pdbx_description
1 polymer ?
#
loop_
_entity_poly.entity_id
_entity_poly.type
_entity_poly.pdbx_seq_one_letter_code
_entity_poly.pdbx_strand_id
1 'polypeptide(L)' 'MHFSKHNQRYESELTGFINDLKQQYPDLEKRQREARAIWWDKPALTPAEVQRASSPDVRMKPYEYF' A
#
# COMPACT_ATOMS: atom_id res chain seq x y z
N MET A 1 26.18 -40.56 -4.21
CA MET A 1 25.09 -39.62 -3.91
C MET A 1 25.64 -38.20 -4.00
N HIS A 2 25.13 -37.39 -4.94
CA HIS A 2 25.41 -35.96 -5.00
C HIS A 2 24.09 -35.24 -5.25
N PHE A 3 23.42 -34.83 -4.18
CA PHE A 3 22.31 -33.90 -4.29
C PHE A 3 22.90 -32.50 -4.34
N SER A 4 23.25 -32.04 -5.55
CA SER A 4 23.61 -30.64 -5.79
C SER A 4 22.40 -29.80 -5.42
N LYS A 5 22.45 -29.17 -4.25
CA LYS A 5 21.42 -28.26 -3.76
C LYS A 5 21.51 -26.97 -4.58
N HIS A 6 20.99 -26.98 -5.79
CA HIS A 6 20.73 -25.75 -6.54
C HIS A 6 19.59 -25.02 -5.84
N ASN A 7 19.94 -24.26 -4.81
CA ASN A 7 19.03 -23.33 -4.15
C ASN A 7 18.88 -22.07 -5.01
N GLN A 8 18.50 -22.24 -6.29
CA GLN A 8 18.01 -21.11 -7.06
C GLN A 8 16.63 -20.81 -6.50
N ARG A 9 16.56 -19.73 -5.71
CA ARG A 9 15.27 -19.22 -5.25
C ARG A 9 14.44 -18.92 -6.49
N TYR A 10 13.24 -19.49 -6.54
CA TYR A 10 12.30 -19.15 -7.59
C TYR A 10 11.99 -17.65 -7.51
N GLU A 11 12.20 -16.96 -8.62
CA GLU A 11 11.71 -15.60 -8.85
C GLU A 11 10.62 -15.69 -9.92
N SER A 12 9.50 -15.01 -9.70
CA SER A 12 8.44 -14.96 -10.69
C SER A 12 8.79 -13.97 -11.80
N GLU A 13 8.30 -14.22 -13.01
CA GLU A 13 8.41 -13.29 -14.15
C GLU A 13 7.97 -11.87 -13.79
N LEU A 14 6.92 -11.75 -12.95
CA LEU A 14 6.42 -10.46 -12.48
C LEU A 14 7.46 -9.72 -11.61
N THR A 15 8.17 -10.43 -10.73
CA THR A 15 9.20 -9.82 -9.89
C THR A 15 10.37 -9.32 -10.75
N GLY A 16 10.80 -10.13 -11.73
CA GLY A 16 11.82 -9.72 -12.70
C GLY A 16 11.41 -8.48 -13.48
N PHE A 17 10.18 -8.46 -14.02
CA PHE A 17 9.62 -7.29 -14.70
C PHE A 17 9.62 -6.03 -13.83
N ILE A 18 9.19 -6.13 -12.56
CA ILE A 18 9.18 -5.00 -11.63
C ILE A 18 10.61 -4.49 -11.37
N ASN A 19 11.57 -5.39 -11.22
CA ASN A 19 12.97 -5.03 -11.01
C ASN A 19 13.53 -4.28 -12.22
N ASP A 20 13.31 -4.78 -13.43
CA ASP A 20 13.73 -4.14 -14.68
C ASP A 20 13.08 -2.77 -14.85
N LEU A 21 11.79 -2.65 -14.54
CA LEU A 21 11.06 -1.38 -14.59
C LEU A 21 11.68 -0.34 -13.64
N LYS A 22 12.04 -0.73 -12.41
CA LYS A 22 12.67 0.17 -11.44
C LYS A 22 14.08 0.58 -11.86
N GLN A 23 14.83 -0.30 -12.52
CA GLN A 23 16.14 0.03 -13.06
C GLN A 23 16.05 1.05 -14.20
N GLN A 24 15.08 0.90 -15.10
CA GLN A 24 14.85 1.84 -16.20
C GLN A 24 14.36 3.22 -15.69
N TYR A 25 13.61 3.24 -14.59
CA TYR A 25 13.01 4.46 -14.03
C TYR A 25 13.34 4.62 -12.53
N PRO A 26 14.54 5.11 -12.17
CA PRO A 26 14.95 5.23 -10.77
C PRO A 26 14.05 6.21 -9.96
N ASP A 27 13.43 7.19 -10.62
CA ASP A 27 12.51 8.14 -9.99
C ASP A 27 11.09 7.58 -9.74
N LEU A 28 10.80 6.35 -10.20
CA LEU A 28 9.46 5.78 -10.18
C LEU A 28 8.87 5.72 -8.76
N GLU A 29 9.65 5.31 -7.77
CA GLU A 29 9.17 5.21 -6.38
C GLU A 29 8.89 6.58 -5.75
N LYS A 30 9.65 7.61 -6.15
CA LYS A 30 9.39 8.97 -5.71
C LYS A 30 8.05 9.46 -6.27
N ARG A 31 7.84 9.27 -7.58
CA ARG A 31 6.57 9.61 -8.25
C ARG A 31 5.39 8.84 -7.68
N GLN A 32 5.58 7.55 -7.36
CA GLN A 32 4.54 6.74 -6.73
C GLN A 32 4.16 7.28 -5.34
N ARG A 33 5.14 7.70 -4.54
CA ARG A 33 4.91 8.33 -3.23
C ARG A 33 4.18 9.66 -3.37
N GLU A 34 4.61 10.51 -4.29
CA GLU A 34 3.96 11.79 -4.58
C GLU A 34 2.51 11.58 -5.01
N ALA A 35 2.25 10.68 -5.97
CA ALA A 35 0.91 10.36 -6.43
C ALA A 35 0.02 9.80 -5.31
N ARG A 36 0.59 8.98 -4.40
CA ARG A 36 -0.15 8.48 -3.23
C ARG A 36 -0.50 9.59 -2.26
N ALA A 37 0.41 10.53 -2.04
CA ALA A 37 0.18 11.67 -1.15
C ALA A 37 -0.99 12.53 -1.62
N ILE A 38 -1.17 12.71 -2.94
CA ILE A 38 -2.29 13.50 -3.51
C ILE A 38 -3.66 13.09 -2.95
N TRP A 39 -3.91 11.80 -2.75
CA TRP A 39 -5.21 11.32 -2.25
C TRP A 39 -5.24 11.03 -0.76
N TRP A 40 -4.08 10.93 -0.10
CA TRP A 40 -3.97 10.60 1.32
C TRP A 40 -3.59 11.77 2.23
N ASP A 41 -3.09 12.88 1.68
CA ASP A 41 -2.89 14.13 2.41
C ASP A 41 -4.25 14.76 2.74
N LYS A 42 -4.90 14.21 3.76
CA LYS A 42 -6.03 14.85 4.40
C LYS A 42 -5.48 15.90 5.37
N PRO A 43 -5.91 17.17 5.27
CA PRO A 43 -5.52 18.18 6.25
C PRO A 43 -5.98 17.74 7.65
N ALA A 44 -5.25 18.18 8.68
CA ALA A 44 -5.69 17.99 10.05
C ALA A 44 -7.08 18.61 10.23
N LEU A 45 -8.03 17.81 10.71
CA LEU A 45 -9.38 18.28 10.99
C LEU A 45 -9.37 19.20 12.21
N THR A 46 -10.14 20.27 12.15
CA THR A 46 -10.42 21.11 13.33
C THR A 46 -11.19 20.31 14.39
N PRO A 47 -11.12 20.68 15.67
CA PRO A 47 -11.86 19.98 16.74
C PRO A 47 -13.37 19.86 16.47
N ALA A 48 -13.97 20.81 15.77
CA ALA A 48 -15.38 20.78 15.39
C ALA A 48 -15.68 19.76 14.27
N GLU A 49 -14.79 19.65 13.29
CA GLU A 49 -14.92 18.66 12.19
C GLU A 49 -14.71 17.23 12.69
N VAL A 50 -13.77 17.03 13.63
CA VAL A 50 -13.58 15.74 14.31
C VAL A 50 -14.86 15.33 15.04
N GLN A 51 -15.47 16.25 15.80
CA GLN A 51 -16.73 15.98 16.52
C GLN A 51 -17.87 15.60 15.56
N ARG A 52 -18.00 16.31 14.43
CA ARG A 52 -18.99 15.98 13.39
C ARG A 52 -18.74 14.60 12.77
N ALA A 53 -17.49 14.28 12.42
CA ALA A 53 -17.14 12.98 11.86
C ALA A 53 -17.35 11.82 12.84
N SER A 54 -17.14 12.07 14.14
CA SER A 54 -17.35 11.09 15.21
C SER A 54 -18.82 10.91 15.61
N SER A 55 -19.70 11.81 15.15
CA SER A 55 -21.13 11.79 15.45
C SER A 55 -21.87 11.23 14.23
N PRO A 56 -22.09 9.91 14.16
CA PRO A 56 -22.83 9.35 13.05
C PRO A 56 -24.28 9.83 13.11
N ASP A 57 -24.78 10.38 12.01
CA ASP A 57 -26.20 10.73 11.87
C ASP A 57 -27.10 9.47 11.87
N VAL A 58 -26.50 8.32 11.53
CA VAL A 58 -27.17 7.01 11.42
C VAL A 58 -26.48 5.99 12.33
N ARG A 59 -27.25 5.33 13.20
CA ARG A 59 -26.71 4.26 14.07
C ARG A 59 -26.22 3.07 13.23
N MET A 60 -24.92 2.79 13.27
CA MET A 60 -24.32 1.62 12.63
C MET A 60 -24.42 0.39 13.55
N LYS A 61 -24.86 -0.75 13.01
CA LYS A 61 -24.82 -2.03 13.73
C LYS A 61 -23.38 -2.53 13.81
N PRO A 62 -22.95 -3.15 14.92
CA PRO A 62 -21.61 -3.74 15.01
C PRO A 62 -21.44 -4.86 13.97
N TYR A 63 -20.21 -5.02 13.47
CA TYR A 63 -19.85 -6.17 12.65
C TYR A 63 -19.83 -7.42 13.53
N GLU A 64 -20.65 -8.41 13.19
CA GLU A 64 -20.66 -9.72 13.83
C GLU A 64 -19.44 -10.50 13.34
N TYR A 65 -18.55 -10.85 14.28
CA TYR A 65 -17.53 -11.87 14.06
C TYR A 65 -18.15 -13.21 14.46
N PHE A 66 -18.17 -14.16 13.51
CA PHE A 66 -18.60 -15.55 13.73
C PHE A 66 -17.52 -16.36 14.44
#